data_AF-E1YIA2-F1
#
_entry.id   AF-E1YIA2-F1
#
_cell.length_a   1.000
_cell.length_b   1.000
_cell.length_c   1.000
_cell.angle_alpha   90.00
_cell.angle_beta   90.00
_cell.angle_gamma   90.00
#
_symmetry.space_group_name_H-M   'P 1'
#
loop_
_entity.id
_entity.type
_entity.pdbx_description
1 polymer ?
#
loop_
_entity_poly.entity_id
_entity_poly.type
_entity_poly.pdbx_seq_one_letter_code
_entity_poly.pdbx_strand_id
1 'polypeptide(L)'
;MGIVHHRAVLIDPKDSMKLLPWTHKIIANAKSVFAGPHRGVSKKHLQSYLSEVCYRFNRRFWNKEVFHRLLFACATTTTITRDELMSKKRVS
;
A
#
# COMPACT_ATOMS: atom_id res chain seq x y z
N MET A 1 -17.52 1.42 -9.04
CA MET A 1 -17.15 2.84 -8.96
C MET A 1 -15.84 3.04 -9.70
N GLY A 2 -15.86 3.71 -10.86
CA GLY A 2 -14.65 3.99 -11.63
C GLY A 2 -13.87 5.13 -10.98
N ILE A 3 -12.61 4.88 -10.61
CA ILE A 3 -11.70 5.93 -10.14
C ILE A 3 -11.31 6.72 -11.40
N VAL A 4 -11.73 7.98 -11.49
CA VAL A 4 -11.33 8.87 -12.58
C VAL A 4 -9.86 9.22 -12.37
N HIS A 5 -8.99 8.64 -13.20
CA HIS A 5 -7.56 8.92 -13.13
C HIS A 5 -7.27 10.25 -13.85
N HIS A 6 -7.00 11.30 -13.09
CA HIS A 6 -6.60 12.58 -13.66
C HIS A 6 -5.09 12.58 -13.96
N ARG A 7 -4.74 12.62 -15.25
CA ARG A 7 -3.34 12.59 -15.69
C ARG A 7 -2.75 14.00 -15.61
N ALA A 8 -1.92 14.24 -14.61
CA ALA A 8 -1.03 15.41 -14.60
C ALA A 8 0.36 14.98 -15.09
N VAL A 9 0.83 15.58 -16.17
CA VAL A 9 2.19 15.35 -16.69
C VAL A 9 3.07 16.50 -16.22
N LEU A 10 4.22 16.17 -15.65
CA LEU A 10 5.21 17.17 -15.27
C LEU A 10 5.85 17.75 -16.54
N ILE A 11 5.70 19.06 -16.76
CA ILE A 11 6.32 19.76 -17.89
C ILE A 11 7.64 20.40 -17.44
N ASP A 12 7.64 21.05 -16.27
CA ASP A 12 8.85 21.60 -15.64
C ASP A 12 9.17 20.83 -14.33
N PRO A 13 10.40 20.31 -14.15
CA PRO A 13 10.87 19.72 -12.90
C PRO A 13 10.61 20.57 -11.64
N LYS A 14 10.64 21.90 -11.77
CA LYS A 14 10.40 22.84 -10.65
C LYS A 14 8.98 22.76 -10.10
N ASP A 15 8.00 22.33 -10.90
CA ASP A 15 6.61 22.18 -10.48
C ASP A 15 6.32 20.83 -9.79
N SER A 16 7.31 19.93 -9.69
CA SER A 16 7.20 18.63 -9.03
C SER A 16 6.61 18.71 -7.62
N MET A 17 7.03 19.67 -6.82
CA MET A 17 6.55 19.83 -5.45
C MET A 17 5.15 20.44 -5.36
N LYS A 18 4.68 21.14 -6.41
CA LYS A 18 3.31 21.65 -6.49
C LYS A 18 2.35 20.53 -6.90
N LEU A 19 2.72 19.75 -7.92
CA LEU A 19 1.90 18.68 -8.48
C LEU A 19 1.85 17.45 -7.57
N LEU A 20 2.99 17.11 -6.95
CA LEU A 20 3.12 15.91 -6.11
C LEU A 20 3.83 16.24 -4.78
N PRO A 21 3.19 17.04 -3.90
CA PRO A 21 3.81 17.52 -2.66
C PRO A 21 4.19 16.41 -1.68
N TRP A 22 3.62 15.21 -1.83
CA TRP A 22 3.83 14.08 -0.92
C TRP A 22 4.90 13.10 -1.38
N THR A 23 5.48 13.27 -2.58
CA THR A 23 6.43 12.31 -3.16
C THR A 23 7.62 12.02 -2.26
N HIS A 24 8.26 13.07 -1.72
CA HIS A 24 9.41 12.90 -0.83
C HIS A 24 9.04 12.13 0.45
N LYS A 25 7.83 12.33 0.99
CA LYS A 25 7.35 11.60 2.18
C LYS A 25 7.03 10.14 1.86
N ILE A 26 6.41 9.88 0.71
CA ILE A 26 6.16 8.51 0.23
C ILE A 26 7.47 7.74 0.10
N ILE A 27 8.48 8.35 -0.55
CA ILE A 27 9.80 7.73 -0.74
C ILE A 27 10.49 7.48 0.61
N ALA A 28 10.48 8.47 1.51
CA ALA A 28 11.07 8.30 2.84
C ALA A 28 10.39 7.18 3.64
N ASN A 29 9.04 7.14 3.66
CA ASN A 29 8.29 6.09 4.33
C ASN A 29 8.53 4.71 3.70
N ALA A 30 8.61 4.62 2.37
CA ALA A 30 8.93 3.37 1.69
C ALA A 30 10.31 2.84 2.09
N LYS A 31 11.32 3.72 2.16
CA LYS A 31 12.65 3.35 2.67
C LYS A 31 12.58 2.81 4.09
N SER A 32 11.84 3.46 4.99
CA SER A 32 11.65 2.99 6.37
C SER A 32 10.94 1.63 6.45
N VAL A 33 9.94 1.38 5.61
CA VAL A 33 9.26 0.06 5.52
C VAL A 33 10.26 -1.01 5.06
N PHE A 34 11.04 -0.71 4.03
CA PHE A 34 11.98 -1.68 3.46
C PHE A 34 13.20 -1.95 4.37
N ALA A 35 13.61 -0.94 5.14
CA ALA A 35 14.72 -1.03 6.09
C ALA A 35 14.31 -1.55 7.48
N GLY A 36 13.00 -1.68 7.73
CA GLY A 36 12.46 -1.98 9.06
C GLY A 36 12.58 -3.47 9.46
N PRO A 37 11.48 -4.19 9.71
CA PRO A 37 11.52 -5.54 10.34
C PRO A 37 12.25 -6.61 9.52
N HIS A 38 12.45 -6.36 8.23
CA HIS A 38 12.97 -7.34 7.29
C HIS A 38 14.41 -6.97 6.96
N ARG A 39 15.35 -7.91 7.19
CA ARG A 39 16.77 -7.75 6.85
C ARG A 39 17.00 -7.81 5.33
N GLY A 40 16.26 -7.00 4.58
CA GLY A 40 16.26 -6.95 3.13
C GLY A 40 14.90 -7.29 2.51
N VAL A 41 14.60 -6.63 1.40
CA VAL A 41 13.44 -6.93 0.55
C VAL A 41 13.88 -7.97 -0.49
N SER A 42 13.46 -9.22 -0.32
CA SER A 42 13.62 -10.22 -1.39
C SER A 42 12.72 -9.86 -2.58
N LYS A 43 13.22 -10.03 -3.81
CA LYS A 43 12.44 -9.83 -5.05
C LYS A 43 11.10 -10.56 -5.02
N LYS A 44 11.04 -11.73 -4.36
CA LYS A 44 9.83 -12.55 -4.19
C LYS A 44 8.68 -11.82 -3.46
N HIS A 45 8.99 -10.80 -2.67
CA HIS A 45 8.04 -10.08 -1.80
C HIS A 45 7.94 -8.58 -2.11
N LEU A 46 8.68 -8.07 -3.11
CA LEU A 46 8.73 -6.64 -3.44
C LEU A 46 7.34 -6.04 -3.65
N GLN A 47 6.47 -6.73 -4.39
CA GLN A 47 5.12 -6.24 -4.63
C GLN A 47 4.29 -6.13 -3.34
N SER A 48 4.44 -7.08 -2.41
CA SER A 48 3.74 -7.02 -1.12
C SER A 48 4.17 -5.79 -0.30
N TYR A 49 5.46 -5.46 -0.30
CA TYR A 49 5.96 -4.24 0.34
C TYR A 49 5.43 -2.96 -0.31
N LEU A 50 5.41 -2.91 -1.65
CA LEU A 50 4.85 -1.77 -2.38
C LEU A 50 3.35 -1.61 -2.08
N SER A 51 2.60 -2.71 -2.07
CA SER A 51 1.19 -2.72 -1.69
C SER A 51 0.97 -2.23 -0.26
N GLU A 52 1.84 -2.58 0.69
CA GLU A 52 1.79 -2.08 2.06
C GLU A 52 2.01 -0.56 2.13
N VAL A 53 3.04 -0.05 1.44
CA VAL A 53 3.33 1.39 1.35
C VAL A 53 2.11 2.15 0.80
N CYS A 54 1.53 1.67 -0.29
CA CYS A 54 0.32 2.26 -0.87
C CYS A 54 -0.87 2.19 0.08
N TYR A 55 -1.10 1.04 0.73
CA TYR A 55 -2.19 0.85 1.67
C TYR A 55 -2.12 1.86 2.82
N ARG A 56 -0.93 2.00 3.43
CA ARG A 56 -0.69 2.92 4.55
C ARG A 56 -0.79 4.37 4.13
N PHE A 57 -0.24 4.74 2.97
CA PHE A 57 -0.29 6.11 2.46
C PHE A 57 -1.73 6.55 2.19
N ASN A 58 -2.52 5.73 1.49
CA ASN A 58 -3.90 6.05 1.14
C ASN A 58 -4.83 6.13 2.36
N ARG A 59 -4.47 5.48 3.47
CA ARG A 59 -5.27 5.43 4.71
C ARG A 59 -4.70 6.26 5.85
N ARG A 60 -3.67 7.07 5.61
CA ARG A 60 -2.93 7.81 6.66
C ARG A 60 -3.77 8.77 7.51
N PHE A 61 -4.98 9.11 7.06
CA PHE A 61 -5.91 9.97 7.79
C PHE A 61 -7.09 9.22 8.40
N TRP A 62 -7.13 7.89 8.27
CA TRP A 62 -8.26 7.07 8.68
C TRP A 62 -8.10 6.52 10.10
N ASN A 63 -7.25 7.09 10.94
CA ASN A 63 -6.90 6.54 12.26
C ASN A 63 -8.13 6.17 13.12
N LYS A 64 -9.18 7.01 13.10
CA LYS A 64 -10.44 6.75 13.84
C LYS A 64 -11.25 5.57 13.27
N GLU A 65 -11.11 5.31 11.98
CA GLU A 65 -11.86 4.29 11.24
C GLU A 65 -11.13 2.94 11.18
N VAL A 66 -9.85 2.88 11.57
CA VAL A 66 -9.03 1.66 11.45
C VAL A 66 -9.68 0.51 12.21
N PHE A 67 -10.14 0.76 13.44
CA PHE A 67 -10.76 -0.25 14.28
C PHE A 67 -12.05 -0.82 13.64
N HIS A 68 -12.99 0.06 13.28
CA HIS A 68 -14.26 -0.35 12.68
C HIS A 68 -14.06 -1.08 11.35
N ARG A 69 -13.12 -0.64 10.51
CA ARG A 69 -12.79 -1.29 9.24
C ARG A 69 -12.16 -2.66 9.43
N LEU A 70 -11.29 -2.80 10.43
CA LEU A 70 -10.70 -4.10 10.78
C LEU A 70 -11.78 -5.05 11.29
N LEU A 71 -12.63 -4.60 12.20
CA LEU A 71 -13.74 -5.39 12.74
C LEU A 71 -14.68 -5.84 11.62
N PHE A 72 -15.07 -4.93 10.73
CA PHE A 72 -15.89 -5.25 9.57
C PHE A 72 -15.21 -6.30 8.68
N ALA A 73 -13.94 -6.11 8.32
CA ALA A 73 -13.20 -7.08 7.52
C ALA A 73 -13.15 -8.46 8.17
N CYS A 74 -12.91 -8.54 9.49
CA CYS A 74 -12.92 -9.80 10.24
C CYS A 74 -14.31 -10.46 10.23
N ALA A 75 -15.38 -9.69 10.38
CA ALA A 75 -16.74 -10.20 10.44
C ALA A 75 -17.27 -10.64 9.05
N THR A 76 -16.83 -10.00 7.97
CA THR A 76 -17.33 -10.30 6.61
C THR A 76 -16.44 -11.24 5.81
N THR A 77 -15.21 -11.49 6.26
CA THR A 77 -14.29 -12.39 5.55
C THR A 77 -14.69 -13.84 5.76
N THR A 78 -14.80 -14.60 4.67
CA THR A 78 -14.98 -16.05 4.74
C THR A 78 -13.78 -16.71 5.41
N THR A 79 -14.03 -17.55 6.41
CA THR A 79 -12.98 -18.35 7.04
C THR A 79 -12.48 -19.39 6.04
N ILE A 80 -11.18 -19.36 5.75
CA ILE A 80 -10.51 -20.35 4.92
C ILE A 80 -9.59 -21.20 5.79
N THR A 81 -9.42 -22.47 5.43
CA THR A 81 -8.50 -23.37 6.13
C THR A 81 -7.04 -23.04 5.77
N ARG A 82 -6.10 -23.48 6.62
CA ARG A 82 -4.66 -23.30 6.33
C ARG A 82 -4.28 -23.93 4.98
N ASP A 83 -4.84 -25.09 4.68
CA ASP A 83 -4.53 -25.81 3.44
C ASP A 83 -5.04 -25.05 2.22
N GLU A 84 -6.26 -24.48 2.29
CA GLU A 84 -6.80 -23.59 1.26
C GLU A 84 -5.92 -22.34 1.07
N LEU A 85 -5.49 -21.71 2.16
CA LEU A 85 -4.61 -20.53 2.11
C LEU A 85 -3.27 -20.86 1.42
N MET A 86 -2.67 -21.99 1.74
CA MET A 86 -1.38 -22.41 1.17
C MET A 86 -1.50 -22.94 -0.27
N SER A 87 -2.70 -23.40 -0.66
CA SER A 87 -2.99 -23.87 -2.02
C SER A 87 -3.08 -22.73 -3.06
N LYS A 88 -3.44 -21.50 -2.62
CA LYS A 88 -3.59 -20.34 -3.49
C LYS A 88 -2.22 -19.75 -3.87
N LYS A 89 -1.46 -20.44 -4.71
CA LYS A 89 -0.24 -19.90 -5.34
C LYS A 89 -0.62 -18.79 -6.32
N ARG A 90 -0.24 -17.56 -5.94
CA ARG A 90 0.01 -16.33 -6.73
C ARG A 90 -0.56 -16.30 -8.14
N VAL A 91 -1.57 -15.46 -8.32
CA VAL A 91 -1.87 -14.83 -9.62
C VAL A 91 -0.56 -14.22 -10.14
N SER A 92 -0.09 -14.76 -11.26
CA SER A 92 1.07 -14.33 -12.04
C SER A 92 0.86 -12.94 -12.63
#